data_AF-A0A955KWW7-F1
#
_entry.id   AF-A0A955KWW7-F1
#
_cell.length_a   1.000
_cell.length_b   1.000
_cell.length_c   1.000
_cell.angle_alpha   90.00
_cell.angle_beta   90.00
_cell.angle_gamma   90.00
#
_symmetry.space_group_name_H-M   'P 1'
#
loop_
_entity.id
_entity.type
_entity.pdbx_description
1 polymer ?
#
loop_
_entity_poly.entity_id
_entity_poly.type
_entity_poly.pdbx_seq_one_letter_code
_entity_poly.pdbx_strand_id
1 'polypeptide(L)'
;MKKYIIFLLVIYSSLSLSSTELMEMLVQGKYILVGKRLDTDKTYLGKVEIRSIKDHLIVERKINGKSVKGSAAIESAAGGDAQVLRIRFTEDGNSYEQTCLINSDLDNYARISC
;
A
#
# COMPACT_ATOMS: atom_id res chain seq x y z
N MET A 1 45.83 12.11 -3.99
CA MET A 1 45.08 11.08 -3.22
C MET A 1 43.91 11.66 -2.40
N LYS A 2 44.08 12.75 -1.63
CA LYS A 2 42.99 13.38 -0.84
C LYS A 2 41.77 13.88 -1.65
N LYS A 3 41.95 14.37 -2.89
CA LYS A 3 40.83 14.86 -3.73
C LYS A 3 39.89 13.75 -4.23
N TYR A 4 40.38 12.53 -4.40
CA TYR A 4 39.56 11.39 -4.83
C TYR A 4 38.70 10.82 -3.70
N ILE A 5 39.15 10.96 -2.44
CA ILE A 5 38.41 10.49 -1.25
C ILE A 5 37.15 11.34 -1.01
N ILE A 6 37.21 12.66 -1.28
CA ILE A 6 36.04 13.55 -1.15
C ILE A 6 35.00 13.26 -2.23
N PHE A 7 35.43 12.90 -3.45
CA PHE A 7 34.49 12.57 -4.53
C PHE A 7 33.77 11.23 -4.28
N LEU A 8 34.41 10.28 -3.60
CA LEU A 8 33.80 9.00 -3.25
C LEU A 8 32.67 9.13 -2.21
N LEU A 9 32.74 10.12 -1.31
CA LEU A 9 31.74 10.34 -0.24
C LEU A 9 30.44 10.98 -0.74
N VAL A 10 30.48 11.74 -1.83
CA VAL A 10 29.29 12.39 -2.42
C VAL A 10 28.44 11.39 -3.23
N ILE A 11 29.04 10.29 -3.71
CA ILE A 11 28.33 9.28 -4.51
C ILE A 11 27.53 8.29 -3.63
N TYR A 12 27.88 8.13 -2.34
CA TYR A 12 27.20 7.19 -1.45
C TYR A 12 25.90 7.72 -0.82
N SER A 13 25.66 9.03 -0.86
CA SER A 13 24.50 9.65 -0.17
C SER A 13 23.19 9.55 -0.96
N SER A 14 23.21 9.14 -2.22
CA SER A 14 22.03 9.06 -3.09
C SER A 14 21.26 7.73 -3.02
N LEU A 15 21.69 6.78 -2.19
CA LEU A 15 20.99 5.49 -1.98
C LEU A 15 20.30 5.44 -0.61
N SER A 16 19.59 6.51 -0.24
CA SER A 16 18.63 6.43 0.88
C SER A 16 17.26 6.05 0.31
N LEU A 17 16.85 4.80 0.53
CA LEU A 17 15.47 4.38 0.27
C LEU A 17 14.57 5.15 1.24
N SER A 18 13.60 5.90 0.72
CA SER A 18 12.65 6.59 1.59
C SER A 18 11.80 5.58 2.37
N SER A 19 11.41 5.92 3.60
CA SER A 19 10.46 5.10 4.37
C SER A 19 9.16 4.82 3.60
N THR A 20 8.73 5.78 2.78
CA THR A 20 7.57 5.66 1.89
C THR A 20 7.79 4.59 0.82
N GLU A 21 8.94 4.60 0.13
CA GLU A 21 9.25 3.60 -0.90
C GLU A 21 9.33 2.19 -0.30
N LEU A 22 9.90 2.05 0.91
CA LEU A 22 9.92 0.77 1.63
C LEU A 22 8.48 0.30 1.95
N MET A 23 7.61 1.20 2.41
CA MET A 23 6.20 0.88 2.67
C MET A 23 5.46 0.50 1.39
N GLU A 24 5.69 1.22 0.28
CA GLU A 24 5.11 0.91 -1.03
C GLU A 24 5.57 -0.46 -1.55
N MET A 25 6.83 -0.82 -1.33
CA MET A 25 7.32 -2.17 -1.62
C MET A 25 6.65 -3.21 -0.72
N LEU A 26 6.52 -2.92 0.58
CA LEU A 26 5.99 -3.86 1.58
C LEU A 26 4.50 -4.19 1.37
N VAL A 27 3.70 -3.24 0.89
CA VAL A 27 2.27 -3.46 0.62
C VAL A 27 1.99 -4.14 -0.71
N GLN A 28 2.95 -4.21 -1.63
CA GLN A 28 2.77 -4.93 -2.90
C GLN A 28 2.65 -6.43 -2.66
N GLY A 29 1.67 -7.06 -3.32
CA GLY A 29 1.43 -8.48 -3.10
C GLY A 29 0.02 -8.93 -3.45
N LYS A 30 -0.24 -10.21 -3.19
CA LYS A 30 -1.54 -10.86 -3.36
C LYS A 30 -2.01 -11.34 -2.01
N TYR A 31 -3.18 -10.88 -1.60
CA TYR A 31 -3.74 -11.11 -0.28
C TYR A 31 -5.09 -11.80 -0.37
N ILE A 32 -5.39 -12.60 0.65
CA ILE A 32 -6.78 -12.98 0.94
C ILE A 32 -7.46 -11.78 1.59
N LEU A 33 -8.63 -11.43 1.06
CA LEU A 33 -9.45 -10.34 1.57
C LEU A 33 -10.61 -10.93 2.35
N VAL A 34 -10.68 -10.63 3.65
CA VAL A 34 -11.81 -10.97 4.52
C VAL A 34 -12.37 -9.66 5.07
N GLY A 35 -13.67 -9.46 5.00
CA GLY A 35 -14.27 -8.22 5.53
C GLY A 35 -15.78 -8.30 5.71
N LYS A 36 -16.36 -7.17 6.12
CA LYS A 36 -17.79 -6.97 6.36
C LYS A 36 -18.23 -5.75 5.55
N ARG A 37 -19.38 -5.84 4.88
CA ARG A 37 -19.97 -4.69 4.16
C ARG A 37 -20.37 -3.62 5.18
N LEU A 38 -20.17 -2.35 4.82
CA LEU A 38 -20.59 -1.21 5.64
C LEU A 38 -22.06 -1.35 6.01
N ASP A 39 -22.37 -1.08 7.27
CA ASP A 39 -23.73 -1.04 7.84
C ASP A 39 -24.58 -2.31 7.65
N THR A 40 -23.96 -3.48 7.40
CA THR A 40 -24.68 -4.76 7.27
C THR A 40 -23.92 -5.91 7.90
N ASP A 41 -24.60 -6.97 8.34
CA ASP A 41 -23.96 -8.21 8.85
C ASP A 41 -23.39 -9.12 7.77
N LYS A 42 -23.36 -8.67 6.50
CA LYS A 42 -22.84 -9.45 5.40
C LYS A 42 -21.31 -9.41 5.38
N THR A 43 -20.70 -10.56 5.61
CA THR A 43 -19.27 -10.74 5.39
C THR A 43 -18.98 -11.01 3.91
N TYR A 44 -17.73 -10.81 3.52
CA TYR A 44 -17.22 -11.18 2.21
C TYR A 44 -15.84 -11.81 2.32
N LEU A 45 -15.59 -12.76 1.42
CA LEU A 45 -14.29 -13.37 1.16
C LEU A 45 -13.90 -13.06 -0.28
N GLY A 46 -12.65 -12.69 -0.49
CA GLY A 46 -12.14 -12.37 -1.80
C GLY A 46 -10.62 -12.42 -1.86
N LYS A 47 -10.09 -11.83 -2.92
CA LYS A 47 -8.66 -11.62 -3.10
C LYS A 47 -8.42 -10.16 -3.43
N VAL A 48 -7.27 -9.64 -3.03
CA VAL A 48 -6.82 -8.31 -3.44
C VAL A 48 -5.38 -8.41 -3.91
N GLU A 49 -5.06 -7.74 -5.00
CA GLU A 49 -3.71 -7.60 -5.51
C GLU A 49 -3.34 -6.12 -5.52
N ILE A 50 -2.16 -5.81 -5.00
CA ILE A 50 -1.57 -4.46 -4.99
C ILE A 50 -0.30 -4.52 -5.83
N ARG A 51 -0.22 -3.70 -6.87
CA ARG A 51 0.91 -3.63 -7.80
C ARG A 51 1.37 -2.20 -7.97
N SER A 52 2.68 -1.99 -8.11
CA SER A 52 3.19 -0.74 -8.66
C SER A 52 3.14 -0.78 -10.19
N ILE A 53 2.53 0.23 -10.81
CA ILE A 53 2.49 0.44 -12.26
C ILE A 53 2.91 1.88 -12.53
N LYS A 54 4.07 2.09 -13.17
CA LYS A 54 4.65 3.42 -13.43
C LYS A 54 4.70 4.26 -12.14
N ASP A 55 5.24 3.68 -11.07
CA ASP A 55 5.40 4.34 -9.76
C ASP A 55 4.08 4.77 -9.09
N HIS A 56 2.98 4.11 -9.45
CA HIS A 56 1.68 4.28 -8.79
C HIS A 56 1.15 2.93 -8.30
N LEU A 57 0.69 2.89 -7.05
CA LEU A 57 0.03 1.70 -6.52
C LEU A 57 -1.38 1.57 -7.08
N ILE A 58 -1.63 0.44 -7.73
CA ILE A 58 -2.94 0.04 -8.24
C ILE A 58 -3.43 -1.14 -7.42
N VAL A 59 -4.70 -1.08 -7.02
CA VAL A 59 -5.36 -2.13 -6.27
C VAL A 59 -6.44 -2.77 -7.14
N GLU A 60 -6.44 -4.08 -7.22
CA GLU A 60 -7.50 -4.86 -7.85
C GLU A 60 -8.05 -5.86 -6.84
N ARG A 61 -9.31 -5.69 -6.45
CA ARG A 61 -10.03 -6.62 -5.58
C ARG A 61 -10.99 -7.48 -6.39
N LYS A 62 -11.09 -8.74 -6.02
CA LYS A 62 -12.06 -9.69 -6.58
C LYS A 62 -12.88 -10.31 -5.46
N ILE A 63 -14.16 -9.98 -5.41
CA ILE A 63 -15.12 -10.46 -4.42
C ILE A 63 -16.31 -11.05 -5.17
N ASN A 64 -16.73 -12.28 -4.84
CA ASN A 64 -17.84 -12.97 -5.50
C ASN A 64 -17.77 -12.95 -7.05
N GLY A 65 -16.58 -13.09 -7.61
CA GLY A 65 -16.35 -13.08 -9.05
C GLY A 65 -16.26 -11.68 -9.70
N LYS A 66 -16.69 -10.62 -9.00
CA LYS A 66 -16.63 -9.23 -9.48
C LYS A 66 -15.27 -8.62 -9.17
N SER A 67 -14.64 -8.04 -10.19
CA SER A 67 -13.40 -7.27 -10.04
C SER A 67 -13.67 -5.78 -9.93
N VAL A 68 -13.05 -5.13 -8.96
CA VAL A 68 -13.06 -3.67 -8.79
C VAL A 68 -11.62 -3.19 -8.73
N LYS A 69 -11.30 -2.19 -9.56
CA LYS A 69 -9.98 -1.54 -9.61
C LYS A 69 -10.02 -0.20 -8.89
N GLY A 70 -8.90 0.15 -8.27
CA GLY A 70 -8.72 1.39 -7.54
C GLY A 70 -7.25 1.81 -7.52
N SER A 71 -7.00 2.96 -6.90
CA SER A 71 -5.65 3.43 -6.60
C SER A 71 -5.34 3.23 -5.12
N ALA A 72 -4.06 3.17 -4.81
CA ALA A 72 -3.58 3.29 -3.44
C ALA A 72 -2.38 4.24 -3.35
N ALA A 73 -2.13 4.72 -2.14
CA ALA A 73 -0.96 5.52 -1.81
C ALA A 73 -0.59 5.32 -0.34
N ILE A 74 0.69 5.51 -0.03
CA ILE A 74 1.14 5.69 1.35
C ILE A 74 0.93 7.16 1.70
N GLU A 75 0.11 7.43 2.70
CA GLU A 75 -0.27 8.79 3.10
C GLU A 75 -0.14 8.96 4.61
N SER A 76 0.02 10.20 5.09
CA SER A 76 0.01 10.48 6.53
C SER A 76 -1.42 10.42 7.08
N ALA A 77 -1.61 9.78 8.22
CA ALA A 77 -2.87 9.73 8.93
C ALA A 77 -3.34 11.13 9.35
N ALA A 78 -4.65 11.34 9.45
CA ALA A 78 -5.19 12.61 9.88
C ALA A 78 -4.73 12.94 11.32
N GLY A 79 -4.04 14.07 11.49
CA GLY A 79 -3.62 14.57 12.81
C GLY A 79 -2.41 13.87 13.41
N GLY A 80 -1.59 13.15 12.64
CA GLY A 80 -0.35 12.56 13.14
C GLY A 80 0.63 12.11 12.06
N ASP A 81 1.79 11.61 12.49
CA ASP A 81 2.90 11.24 11.60
C ASP A 81 2.84 9.78 11.11
N ALA A 82 1.83 9.02 11.55
CA ALA A 82 1.67 7.62 11.18
C ALA A 82 1.38 7.48 9.67
N GLN A 83 2.17 6.66 8.98
CA GLN A 83 1.93 6.33 7.58
C GLN A 83 0.86 5.23 7.46
N VAL A 84 -0.09 5.41 6.54
CA VAL A 84 -1.19 4.49 6.28
C VAL A 84 -1.27 4.17 4.80
N LEU A 85 -1.78 2.99 4.46
CA LEU A 85 -2.17 2.68 3.09
C LEU A 85 -3.57 3.23 2.87
N ARG A 86 -3.72 4.22 1.98
CA ARG A 86 -5.03 4.74 1.58
C ARG A 86 -5.44 4.12 0.26
N ILE A 87 -6.61 3.47 0.22
CA ILE A 87 -7.14 2.82 -0.97
C ILE A 87 -8.41 3.54 -1.40
N ARG A 88 -8.50 3.90 -2.68
CA ARG A 88 -9.69 4.54 -3.26
C ARG A 88 -10.19 3.76 -4.46
N PHE A 89 -11.50 3.50 -4.50
CA PHE A 89 -12.13 2.78 -5.60
C PHE A 89 -13.59 3.21 -5.76
N THR A 90 -14.18 2.88 -6.90
CA THR A 90 -15.61 3.07 -7.15
C THR A 90 -16.27 1.72 -7.37
N GLU A 91 -17.36 1.46 -6.66
CA GLU A 91 -18.18 0.26 -6.82
C GLU A 91 -19.66 0.65 -6.83
N ASP A 92 -20.39 0.16 -7.84
CA ASP A 92 -21.82 0.40 -8.00
C ASP A 92 -22.20 1.90 -7.95
N GLY A 93 -21.35 2.74 -8.56
CA GLY A 93 -21.53 4.20 -8.62
C GLY A 93 -21.12 4.94 -7.34
N ASN A 94 -20.71 4.24 -6.28
CA ASN A 94 -20.31 4.84 -5.01
C ASN A 94 -18.79 4.89 -4.90
N SER A 95 -18.25 6.03 -4.48
CA SER A 95 -16.83 6.20 -4.18
C SER A 95 -16.53 5.78 -2.75
N TYR A 96 -15.50 4.96 -2.58
CA TYR A 96 -15.04 4.48 -1.29
C TYR A 96 -13.60 4.89 -1.04
N GLU A 97 -13.31 5.22 0.22
CA GLU A 97 -11.95 5.37 0.74
C GLU A 97 -11.76 4.41 1.91
N GLN A 98 -10.65 3.70 1.92
CA GLN A 98 -10.22 2.87 3.04
C GLN A 98 -8.89 3.38 3.56
N THR A 99 -8.79 3.50 4.87
CA THR A 99 -7.53 3.76 5.57
C THR A 99 -7.10 2.47 6.24
N CYS A 100 -5.93 1.97 5.88
CA CYS A 100 -5.44 0.69 6.35
C CYS A 100 -4.13 0.86 7.13
N LEU A 101 -4.02 0.16 8.24
CA LEU A 101 -2.77 -0.02 8.97
C LEU A 101 -1.90 -1.04 8.22
N ILE A 102 -0.60 -0.75 8.17
CA ILE A 102 0.43 -1.61 7.58
C ILE A 102 1.27 -2.14 8.73
N ASN A 103 1.33 -3.46 8.87
CA ASN A 103 2.17 -4.09 9.88
C ASN A 103 3.08 -5.14 9.23
N SER A 104 4.38 -5.07 9.50
CA SER A 104 5.31 -6.15 9.16
C SER A 104 5.26 -7.18 10.29
N ASP A 105 4.93 -8.43 9.98
CA ASP A 105 4.96 -9.55 10.92
C ASP A 105 6.20 -10.44 10.71
N LEU A 106 7.28 -9.84 10.17
CA LEU A 106 8.52 -10.52 9.75
C LEU A 106 8.31 -11.61 8.68
N ASP A 107 7.16 -11.59 8.01
CA ASP A 107 6.90 -12.36 6.79
C ASP A 107 7.26 -11.53 5.54
N ASN A 108 7.17 -12.14 4.36
CA ASN A 108 7.49 -11.55 3.07
C ASN A 108 6.48 -10.48 2.60
N TYR A 109 5.32 -10.36 3.25
CA TYR A 109 4.25 -9.45 2.88
C TYR A 109 3.71 -8.73 4.11
N ALA A 110 3.37 -7.43 3.98
CA ALA A 110 2.69 -6.74 5.07
C ALA A 110 1.33 -7.37 5.39
N ARG A 111 1.00 -7.42 6.68
CA ARG A 111 -0.40 -7.53 7.10
C ARG A 111 -1.07 -6.17 6.94
N ILE A 112 -2.17 -6.14 6.19
CA ILE A 112 -2.96 -4.95 5.92
C ILE A 112 -4.30 -5.10 6.65
N SER A 113 -4.67 -4.10 7.46
CA SER A 113 -5.94 -4.08 8.19
C SER A 113 -6.66 -2.77 7.98
N CYS A 114 -7.88 -2.88 7.46
CA CYS A 114 -8.87 -1.82 7.28
C CYS A 114 -10.21 -2.38 7.81
#